data_AF-A0A0Q7FKM7-F1
#
_entry.id   AF-A0A0Q7FKM7-F1
#
_cell.length_a   1.000
_cell.length_b   1.000
_cell.length_c   1.000
_cell.angle_alpha   90.00
_cell.angle_beta   90.00
_cell.angle_gamma   90.00
#
_symmetry.space_group_name_H-M   'P 1'
#
loop_
_entity.id
_entity.type
_entity.pdbx_description
1 polymer ?
#
loop_
_entity_poly.entity_id
_entity_poly.type
_entity_poly.pdbx_seq_one_letter_code
_entity_poly.pdbx_strand_id
1 'polypeptide(L)' 'MASKDHTIAELRRAYRDCALVNMTFDQAMNHKTLAIAIRLKADSNRRRAAREAQKQLRFDAKRAQANDTD' A
#
# COMPACT_ATOMS: atom_id res chain seq x y z
N MET A 1 -18.91 2.41 -4.25
CA MET A 1 -17.54 2.07 -3.78
C MET A 1 -16.74 3.35 -3.74
N ALA A 2 -16.46 3.89 -2.55
CA ALA A 2 -15.71 5.14 -2.39
C ALA A 2 -14.26 4.93 -2.86
N SER A 3 -13.93 5.40 -4.05
CA SER A 3 -12.53 5.58 -4.46
C SER A 3 -11.95 6.65 -3.54
N LYS A 4 -11.22 6.21 -2.52
CA LYS A 4 -10.21 7.07 -1.91
C LYS A 4 -9.21 7.38 -3.01
N ASP A 5 -9.18 8.63 -3.47
CA ASP A 5 -8.16 9.08 -4.41
C ASP A 5 -6.79 8.76 -3.82
N HIS A 6 -6.01 7.99 -4.56
CA HIS A 6 -4.68 7.60 -4.12
C HIS A 6 -3.77 8.79 -4.33
N THR A 7 -2.94 9.08 -3.34
CA THR A 7 -1.93 10.14 -3.47
C THR A 7 -0.95 9.78 -4.59
N ILE A 8 -0.34 10.79 -5.21
CA ILE A 8 0.70 10.58 -6.24
C ILE A 8 1.85 9.73 -5.67
N ALA A 9 2.18 9.88 -4.39
CA ALA A 9 3.22 9.09 -3.73
C ALA A 9 2.88 7.59 -3.66
N GLU A 10 1.62 7.24 -3.33
CA GLU A 10 1.14 5.86 -3.31
C GLU A 10 1.17 5.23 -4.71
N LEU A 11 0.74 5.99 -5.72
CA LEU A 11 0.77 5.54 -7.12
C LEU A 11 2.21 5.32 -7.61
N ARG A 12 3.14 6.22 -7.29
CA ARG A 12 4.57 6.06 -7.63
C ARG A 12 5.22 4.88 -6.92
N ARG A 13 4.82 4.58 -5.68
CA ARG A 13 5.28 3.37 -4.97
C ARG A 13 4.74 2.11 -5.65
N ALA A 14 3.44 2.07 -5.96
CA ALA A 14 2.84 0.94 -6.66
C ALA A 14 3.43 0.71 -8.06
N TYR A 15 3.72 1.78 -8.80
CA TYR A 15 4.40 1.71 -10.09
C TYR A 15 5.81 1.09 -9.98
N ARG A 16 6.59 1.45 -8.94
CA ARG A 16 7.90 0.82 -8.69
C ARG A 16 7.77 -0.67 -8.42
N ASP A 17 6.73 -1.09 -7.70
CA ASP A 17 6.46 -2.51 -7.43
C ASP A 17 6.03 -3.29 -8.69
N CYS A 18 5.51 -2.60 -9.72
CA CYS A 18 5.14 -3.23 -10.99
C CYS A 18 6.34 -3.54 -11.89
N ALA A 19 7.56 -3.11 -11.50
CA ALA A 19 8.82 -3.37 -12.22
C ALA A 19 8.76 -3.11 -13.73
N LEU A 20 8.03 -2.06 -14.14
CA LEU A 20 7.90 -1.69 -15.55
C LEU A 20 9.23 -1.14 -16.07
N VAL A 21 9.88 -1.92 -16.93
CA VAL A 21 11.16 -1.56 -17.58
C VAL A 21 10.89 -0.61 -18.75
N ASN A 22 11.72 0.42 -18.91
CA ASN A 22 11.69 1.38 -20.03
C ASN A 22 10.41 2.22 -20.19
N MET A 23 9.56 2.30 -19.16
CA MET A 23 8.33 3.11 -19.23
C MET A 23 8.25 3.99 -18.01
N THR A 24 8.15 5.31 -18.18
CA THR A 24 8.06 6.25 -17.07
C THR A 24 6.70 6.16 -16.36
N PHE A 25 6.62 6.70 -15.14
CA PHE A 25 5.36 6.79 -14.41
C PHE A 25 4.27 7.49 -15.22
N ASP A 26 4.58 8.63 -15.86
CA ASP A 26 3.61 9.40 -16.63
C ASP A 26 3.13 8.63 -17.87
N GLN A 27 4.04 7.92 -18.55
CA GLN A 27 3.68 7.03 -19.66
C GLN A 27 2.75 5.89 -19.20
N ALA A 28 3.07 5.25 -18.08
CA ALA A 28 2.24 4.19 -17.52
C ALA A 28 0.86 4.70 -17.07
N MET A 29 0.78 5.91 -16.53
CA MET A 29 -0.49 6.54 -16.11
C MET A 29 -1.35 7.02 -17.28
N ASN A 30 -0.74 7.33 -18.43
CA ASN A 30 -1.47 7.65 -19.67
C ASN A 30 -2.06 6.39 -20.33
N HIS A 31 -1.49 5.21 -20.11
CA HIS A 31 -2.02 3.96 -20.62
C HIS A 31 -3.14 3.42 -19.71
N LYS A 32 -4.39 3.43 -20.17
CA LYS A 32 -5.59 3.09 -19.36
C LYS A 32 -5.43 1.79 -18.55
N THR A 33 -5.00 0.71 -19.20
CA THR A 33 -4.84 -0.60 -18.54
C THR A 33 -3.78 -0.58 -17.44
N LEU A 34 -2.65 0.07 -17.68
CA LEU A 34 -1.54 0.15 -16.71
C LEU A 34 -1.93 1.06 -15.55
N ALA A 35 -2.61 2.18 -15.82
CA ALA A 35 -3.12 3.06 -14.78
C ALA A 35 -4.11 2.33 -13.85
N ILE A 36 -4.99 1.46 -14.38
CA ILE A 36 -5.86 0.62 -13.55
C ILE A 36 -5.05 -0.36 -12.71
N ALA A 37 -4.08 -1.06 -13.32
CA ALA A 37 -3.23 -2.01 -12.60
C ALA A 37 -2.45 -1.34 -11.45
N ILE A 38 -1.87 -0.17 -11.69
CA ILE A 38 -1.16 0.62 -10.66
C ILE A 38 -2.10 1.03 -9.53
N ARG A 39 -3.32 1.48 -9.84
CA ARG A 39 -4.34 1.81 -8.82
C ARG A 39 -4.76 0.60 -7.99
N LEU A 40 -4.96 -0.56 -8.62
CA LEU A 40 -5.30 -1.80 -7.91
C LEU A 40 -4.14 -2.26 -7.01
N LYS A 41 -2.90 -2.15 -7.49
CA LYS A 41 -1.71 -2.45 -6.69
C LYS A 41 -1.58 -1.49 -5.50
N ALA A 42 -1.83 -0.20 -5.71
CA ALA A 42 -1.79 0.79 -4.65
C ALA A 42 -2.85 0.50 -3.55
N ASP A 43 -4.06 0.10 -3.93
CA ASP A 43 -5.08 -0.32 -2.95
C ASP A 43 -4.65 -1.59 -2.19
N SER A 44 -4.06 -2.57 -2.88
CA SER A 44 -3.51 -3.79 -2.26
C SER A 44 -2.42 -3.46 -1.23
N ASN A 45 -1.49 -2.57 -1.58
CA ASN A 45 -0.44 -2.10 -0.68
C ASN A 45 -1.01 -1.40 0.55
N ARG A 46 -2.03 -0.55 0.39
CA ARG A 46 -2.71 0.11 1.50
C ARG A 46 -3.38 -0.88 2.44
N ARG A 47 -4.10 -1.87 1.90
CA ARG A 47 -4.72 -2.93 2.71
C ARG A 47 -3.66 -3.76 3.45
N ARG A 48 -2.51 -4.03 2.82
CA ARG A 48 -1.40 -4.72 3.48
C ARG A 48 -0.84 -3.90 4.65
N ALA A 49 -0.55 -2.61 4.43
CA ALA A 49 -0.05 -1.72 5.47
C ALA A 49 -1.04 -1.59 6.65
N ALA A 50 -2.34 -1.51 6.37
CA ALA A 50 -3.36 -1.47 7.42
C ALA A 50 -3.37 -2.75 8.28
N ARG A 51 -3.20 -3.92 7.64
CA ARG A 51 -3.11 -5.21 8.36
C ARG A 51 -1.82 -5.33 9.17
N GLU A 52 -0.70 -4.89 8.62
CA GLU A 52 0.60 -4.89 9.31
C GLU A 52 0.57 -3.96 10.52
N ALA A 53 0.01 -2.76 10.39
CA ALA A 53 -0.20 -1.84 11.51
C ALA A 53 -1.09 -2.45 12.60
N GLN A 54 -2.21 -3.10 12.23
CA GLN A 54 -3.06 -3.77 13.21
C GLN A 54 -2.36 -4.95 13.91
N LYS A 55 -1.54 -5.72 13.19
CA LYS A 55 -0.74 -6.81 13.80
C LYS A 55 0.29 -6.26 14.79
N GLN A 56 0.97 -5.18 14.43
CA GLN A 56 1.95 -4.52 15.29
C GLN A 56 1.29 -4.03 16.59
N LEU A 57 0.16 -3.33 16.50
CA LEU A 57 -0.61 -2.87 17.66
C LEU A 57 -1.03 -4.03 18.57
N ARG A 58 -1.47 -5.16 17.99
CA ARG A 58 -1.84 -6.36 18.77
C ARG A 58 -0.64 -6.99 19.47
N PHE A 59 0.53 -7.01 18.83
CA PHE A 59 1.74 -7.56 19.41
C PHE A 59 2.25 -6.69 20.55
N ASP A 60 2.30 -5.38 20.36
CA ASP A 60 2.74 -4.43 21.37
C ASP A 60 1.81 -4.42 22.60
N ALA A 61 0.48 -4.50 22.38
CA ALA A 61 -0.48 -4.65 23.47
C ALA A 61 -0.28 -5.93 24.28
N LYS A 62 0.02 -7.06 23.63
CA LYS A 62 0.33 -8.33 24.32
C LYS A 62 1.64 -8.25 25.11
N ARG A 63 2.65 -7.56 24.59
CA ARG A 63 3.93 -7.35 25.31
C ARG A 63 3.75 -6.47 26.53
N ALA A 64 2.97 -5.39 26.43
CA ALA A 64 2.65 -4.54 27.58
C ALA A 64 1.91 -5.32 28.67
N GLN A 65 0.87 -6.08 28.31
CA GLN A 65 0.13 -6.91 29.26
C GLN A 65 1.00 -7.94 29.99
N ALA A 66 1.97 -8.55 29.30
CA ALA A 66 2.87 -9.53 29.91
C ALA A 66 3.87 -8.91 30.90
N ASN A 67 4.19 -7.61 30.77
CA ASN A 67 5.11 -6.92 31.67
C ASN A 67 4.42 -6.35 32.92
N ASP A 68 3.09 -6.17 32.91
CA ASP A 68 2.32 -5.67 34.05
C ASP A 68 1.85 -6.79 35.01
N THR A 69 2.21 -8.05 34.75
CA THR A 69 1.77 -9.23 35.55
C THR A 69 2.87 -9.86 36.41
N ASP A 70 4.01 -9.19 36.59
CA ASP A 70 5.12 -9.55 37.48
C ASP A 70 5.22 -8.53 38.64
#